data_AF-Q001C4-F1
#
_entry.id   AF-Q001C4-F1
#
_cell.length_a   1.000
_cell.length_b   1.000
_cell.length_c   1.000
_cell.angle_alpha   90.00
_cell.angle_beta   90.00
_cell.angle_gamma   90.00
#
_symmetry.space_group_name_H-M   'P 1'
#
loop_
_entity.id
_entity.type
_entity.pdbx_description
1 polymer ?
#
loop_
_entity_poly.entity_id
_entity_poly.type
_entity_poly.pdbx_seq_one_letter_code
_entity_poly.pdbx_strand_id
1 'polypeptide(L)' 'DLSTLTGKNVLIVEDIIDTGKTMQTLLSMVKQHNPKMVKVASLLVKRT' A
#
# COMPACT_ATOMS: atom_id res chain seq x y z
N ASP A 1 13.39 0.69 -8.30
CA ASP A 1 12.89 -0.65 -8.67
C ASP A 1 12.18 -1.27 -7.47
N LEU A 2 10.98 -1.80 -7.70
CA LEU A 2 10.13 -2.42 -6.69
C LEU A 2 10.62 -3.84 -6.31
N SER A 3 11.59 -4.40 -7.03
CA SER A 3 12.26 -5.67 -6.70
C SER A 3 12.85 -5.71 -5.28
N THR A 4 13.22 -4.55 -4.73
CA THR A 4 13.78 -4.41 -3.37
C THR A 4 12.78 -4.74 -2.25
N LEU A 5 11.48 -4.82 -2.57
CA LEU A 5 10.43 -5.13 -1.60
C LEU A 5 10.30 -6.62 -1.29
N THR A 6 10.91 -7.49 -2.12
CA THR A 6 10.82 -8.96 -1.96
C THR A 6 11.26 -9.39 -0.57
N GLY A 7 10.38 -10.11 0.14
CA GLY A 7 10.64 -10.60 1.49
C GLY A 7 10.75 -9.53 2.59
N LYS A 8 10.44 -8.26 2.29
CA LYS A 8 10.47 -7.16 3.27
C LYS A 8 9.10 -6.92 3.89
N ASN A 9 9.11 -6.29 5.07
CA ASN A 9 7.91 -5.72 5.68
C ASN A 9 7.75 -4.29 5.14
N VAL A 10 6.64 -4.03 4.44
CA VAL A 10 6.38 -2.76 3.76
C VAL A 10 5.25 -2.02 4.51
N LEU A 11 5.50 -0.76 4.85
CA LEU A 11 4.48 0.16 5.36
C LEU A 11 4.28 1.26 4.31
N ILE A 12 3.11 1.27 3.69
CA ILE A 12 2.70 2.33 2.77
C ILE A 12 2.13 3.47 3.62
N VAL A 13 2.60 4.69 3.38
CA VAL A 13 2.15 5.90 4.09
C VAL A 13 1.46 6.81 3.08
N GLU A 14 0.18 7.09 3.31
CA GLU A 14 -0.66 7.94 2.47
C GLU A 14 -1.24 9.10 3.30
N ASP A 15 -1.57 10.21 2.67
CA ASP A 15 -2.22 11.35 3.34
C ASP A 15 -3.71 11.09 3.58
N ILE A 16 -4.48 10.70 2.56
CA ILE A 16 -5.93 10.51 2.67
C ILE A 16 -6.43 9.34 1.82
N ILE A 17 -7.36 8.57 2.39
CA ILE A 17 -8.13 7.57 1.68
C ILE A 17 -9.55 8.10 1.47
N ASP A 18 -9.94 8.33 0.20
CA ASP A 18 -11.32 8.62 -0.20
C ASP A 18 -12.03 7.33 -0.65
N THR A 19 -12.07 7.06 -1.97
CA THR A 19 -12.73 5.85 -2.52
C THR A 19 -11.92 4.56 -2.38
N GLY A 20 -10.64 4.67 -1.99
CA GLY A 20 -9.72 3.53 -1.87
C GLY A 20 -9.18 2.96 -3.20
N LYS A 21 -9.60 3.46 -4.36
CA LYS A 21 -9.15 2.94 -5.68
C LYS A 21 -7.62 3.02 -5.86
N THR A 22 -7.00 4.13 -5.46
CA THR A 22 -5.54 4.30 -5.49
C THR A 22 -4.84 3.19 -4.70
N MET A 23 -5.31 2.94 -3.47
CA MET A 23 -4.73 1.92 -2.61
C MET A 23 -4.94 0.50 -3.14
N GLN A 24 -6.06 0.20 -3.79
CA GLN A 24 -6.29 -1.11 -4.41
C GLN A 24 -5.29 -1.37 -5.54
N THR A 25 -5.09 -0.40 -6.43
CA THR A 25 -4.12 -0.51 -7.53
C THR A 25 -2.70 -0.63 -6.99
N LEU A 26 -2.31 0.24 -6.05
CA LEU A 26 -0.98 0.24 -5.46
C LEU A 26 -0.68 -1.08 -4.73
N LEU A 27 -1.63 -1.59 -3.94
CA LEU A 27 -1.48 -2.88 -3.26
C LEU A 27 -1.32 -4.03 -4.25
N SER A 28 -2.03 -4.00 -5.39
CA SER A 28 -1.87 -5.00 -6.45
C SER A 28 -0.44 -4.99 -7.01
N MET A 29 0.10 -3.81 -7.34
CA MET A 29 1.46 -3.65 -7.85
C MET A 29 2.51 -4.09 -6.81
N VAL A 30 2.35 -3.72 -5.55
CA VAL A 30 3.30 -4.09 -4.49
C VAL A 30 3.29 -5.60 -4.22
N LYS A 31 2.11 -6.24 -4.23
CA LYS A 31 1.99 -7.69 -4.00
C LYS A 31 2.66 -8.54 -5.08
N GLN A 32 2.74 -8.05 -6.33
CA GLN A 32 3.46 -8.73 -7.42
C GLN A 32 4.95 -8.94 -7.11
N HIS A 33 5.51 -8.18 -6.16
CA HIS A 33 6.91 -8.24 -5.76
C HIS A 33 7.14 -9.12 -4.51
N ASN A 34 6.16 -9.93 -4.10
CA ASN A 34 6.26 -10.90 -3.00
C ASN A 34 6.88 -10.33 -1.69
N PRO A 35 6.37 -9.22 -1.14
CA PRO A 35 6.79 -8.74 0.17
C PRO A 35 6.36 -9.73 1.26
N LYS A 36 7.10 -9.75 2.38
CA LYS A 36 6.76 -10.59 3.55
C LYS A 36 5.47 -10.11 4.22
N MET A 37 5.27 -8.79 4.28
CA MET A 37 4.09 -8.17 4.86
C MET A 37 3.86 -6.82 4.21
N VAL A 38 2.60 -6.43 4.03
CA VAL A 38 2.22 -5.07 3.62
C VAL A 38 1.19 -4.52 4.59
N LYS A 39 1.43 -3.31 5.09
CA LYS A 39 0.50 -2.52 5.90
C LYS A 39 0.34 -1.13 5.29
N VAL A 40 -0.77 -0.49 5.60
CA VAL A 40 -1.09 0.85 5.12
C VAL A 40 -1.37 1.71 6.34
N ALA A 41 -0.72 2.87 6.42
CA ALA A 41 -1.03 3.94 7.34
C ALA A 41 -1.51 5.14 6.53
N SER A 42 -2.64 5.71 6.93
CA SER A 42 -3.15 6.95 6.33
C SER A 42 -3.46 7.95 7.43
N LEU A 43 -3.18 9.23 7.18
CA LEU A 43 -3.51 10.30 8.11
C LEU A 43 -5.04 10.49 8.21
N LEU A 44 -5.75 10.39 7.08
CA LEU A 44 -7.19 10.62 7.01
C LEU A 44 -7.92 9.52 6.25
N VAL A 45 -9.09 9.13 6.76
CA VAL A 45 -10.03 8.28 6.02
C VAL A 45 -11.34 9.04 5.89
N LYS A 46 -11.75 9.31 4.65
CA LYS A 46 -13.02 9.98 4.37
C LYS A 46 -14.17 8.99 4.63
N ARG A 47 -15.13 9.40 5.45
CA ARG A 47 -16.40 8.68 5.59
C ARG A 47 -17.33 9.17 4.50
N THR A 48 -17.59 8.32 3.52
CA THR A 48 -18.51 8.59 2.41
C THR A 48 -19.70 7.65 2.51
#